data_AF-A0A1M7APE1-F1
#
_entry.id   AF-A0A1M7APE1-F1
#
_cell.length_a   1.000
_cell.length_b   1.000
_cell.length_c   1.000
_cell.angle_alpha   90.00
_cell.angle_beta   90.00
_cell.angle_gamma   90.00
#
_symmetry.space_group_name_H-M   'P 1'
#
loop_
_entity.id
_entity.type
_entity.pdbx_description
1 polymer ?
#
loop_
_entity_poly.entity_id
_entity_poly.type
_entity_poly.pdbx_seq_one_letter_code
_entity_poly.pdbx_strand_id
1 'polypeptide(L)'
;MLTNPLIDRTNRFYIEISKKVLSEKEHDILQKLLIEKKTLTEVGDNYGINGESVRRMYERTFEKVKSVTEVLADIDFYKEKLEQLKHDFEYETGRIKKRRITPDTDLNKLLYDSHFPFSKRMYNIIESLGISTIGELAVIPLRDFQCLRGFKGKCKNELIAFIEFENIEHLFKGFSVWKTVPIK
;
A
#
# COMPACT_ATOMS: atom_id res chain seq x y z
N MET A 1 -19.08 40.27 25.98
CA MET A 1 -19.59 39.00 25.40
C MET A 1 -18.63 37.89 25.79
N LEU A 2 -19.13 36.82 26.44
CA LEU A 2 -18.31 35.71 26.93
C LEU A 2 -17.69 34.96 25.74
N THR A 3 -16.38 35.10 25.54
CA THR A 3 -15.61 34.27 24.61
C THR A 3 -15.51 32.88 25.22
N ASN A 4 -16.11 31.88 24.57
CA ASN A 4 -15.93 30.48 24.95
C ASN A 4 -14.62 29.98 24.31
N PRO A 5 -13.54 29.80 25.07
CA PRO A 5 -12.21 29.51 24.51
C PRO A 5 -12.15 28.17 23.76
N LEU A 6 -13.05 27.23 24.05
CA LEU A 6 -13.19 25.98 23.30
C LEU A 6 -13.74 26.23 21.90
N ILE A 7 -14.76 27.08 21.77
CA ILE A 7 -15.36 27.44 20.48
C ILE A 7 -14.33 28.19 19.62
N ASP A 8 -13.59 29.13 20.20
CA ASP A 8 -12.57 29.88 19.46
C ASP A 8 -11.40 28.98 19.00
N ARG A 9 -11.02 27.94 19.78
CA ARG A 9 -10.02 26.93 19.36
C ARG A 9 -10.53 26.08 18.21
N THR A 10 -11.75 25.57 18.31
CA THR A 10 -12.38 24.77 17.27
C THR A 10 -12.52 25.57 15.97
N ASN A 11 -12.93 26.84 16.06
CA ASN A 11 -13.01 27.75 14.90
C ASN A 11 -11.65 27.97 14.24
N ARG A 12 -10.57 28.15 15.02
CA ARG A 12 -9.21 28.28 14.46
C ARG A 12 -8.76 27.02 13.73
N PHE A 13 -9.04 25.85 14.30
CA PHE A 13 -8.73 24.57 13.66
C PHE A 13 -9.47 24.40 12.32
N TYR A 14 -10.76 24.75 12.29
CA TYR A 14 -11.54 24.76 11.04
C TYR A 14 -10.94 25.70 9.99
N ILE A 15 -10.55 26.92 10.38
CA ILE A 15 -9.90 27.87 9.46
C ILE A 15 -8.58 27.31 8.93
N GLU A 16 -7.76 26.70 9.77
CA GLU A 16 -6.46 26.17 9.37
C GLU A 16 -6.56 25.01 8.37
N ILE A 17 -7.46 24.07 8.59
CA ILE A 17 -7.74 22.98 7.62
C ILE A 17 -8.30 23.56 6.32
N SER A 18 -9.17 24.56 6.44
CA SER A 18 -9.87 25.14 5.31
C SER A 18 -8.94 25.82 4.29
N LYS A 19 -7.75 26.30 4.71
CA LYS A 19 -6.73 26.92 3.82
C LYS A 19 -6.33 26.05 2.64
N LYS A 20 -6.34 24.72 2.81
CA LYS A 20 -5.91 23.79 1.77
C LYS A 20 -7.06 23.26 0.91
N VAL A 21 -8.31 23.52 1.32
CA VAL A 21 -9.51 22.90 0.73
C VAL A 21 -10.40 23.95 0.05
N LEU A 22 -10.31 25.21 0.48
CA LEU A 22 -11.19 26.27 0.03
C LEU A 22 -10.50 27.27 -0.90
N SER A 23 -11.32 27.91 -1.72
CA SER A 23 -10.89 29.12 -2.43
C SER A 23 -10.61 30.27 -1.44
N GLU A 24 -9.76 31.22 -1.82
CA GLU A 24 -9.43 32.38 -0.98
C GLU A 24 -10.69 33.15 -0.52
N LYS A 25 -11.69 33.24 -1.40
CA LYS A 25 -12.98 33.89 -1.10
C LYS A 25 -13.80 33.12 -0.05
N GLU A 26 -13.89 31.80 -0.17
CA GLU A 26 -14.59 30.95 0.80
C GLU A 26 -13.89 30.98 2.17
N HIS A 27 -12.55 30.95 2.17
CA HIS A 27 -11.74 31.05 3.38
C HIS A 27 -11.93 32.41 4.08
N ASP A 28 -11.87 33.52 3.36
CA ASP A 28 -12.02 34.85 3.95
C ASP A 28 -13.42 35.06 4.55
N ILE A 29 -14.47 34.59 3.86
CA ILE A 29 -15.85 34.61 4.38
C ILE A 29 -15.94 33.85 5.71
N LEU A 30 -15.37 32.64 5.79
CA LEU A 30 -15.33 31.88 7.04
C LEU A 30 -14.56 32.57 8.14
N GLN A 31 -13.41 33.17 7.83
CA GLN A 31 -12.60 33.88 8.81
C GLN A 31 -13.40 35.04 9.41
N LYS A 32 -14.11 35.80 8.57
CA LYS A 32 -14.99 36.89 9.00
C LYS A 32 -16.15 36.42 9.88
N LEU A 33 -16.75 35.26 9.56
CA LEU A 33 -17.86 34.70 10.34
C LEU A 33 -17.42 34.07 11.67
N LEU A 34 -16.36 33.24 11.64
CA LEU A 34 -15.97 32.38 12.76
C LEU A 34 -14.95 33.02 13.71
N ILE A 35 -14.10 33.91 13.20
CA ILE A 35 -13.04 34.57 13.99
C ILE A 35 -13.41 36.02 14.26
N GLU A 36 -13.77 36.79 13.23
CA GLU A 36 -14.16 38.20 13.39
C GLU A 36 -15.59 38.37 13.93
N LYS A 37 -16.38 37.28 13.97
CA LYS A 37 -17.76 37.23 14.50
C LYS A 37 -18.71 38.23 13.84
N LYS A 38 -18.48 38.53 12.55
CA LYS A 38 -19.36 39.37 11.73
C LYS A 38 -20.66 38.63 11.41
N THR A 39 -21.74 39.38 11.25
CA THR A 39 -23.04 38.84 10.87
C THR A 39 -23.07 38.45 9.39
N LEU A 40 -23.98 37.55 9.01
CA LEU A 40 -24.15 37.11 7.62
C LEU A 40 -24.46 38.27 6.68
N THR A 41 -25.20 39.28 7.15
CA THR A 41 -25.51 40.51 6.43
C THR A 41 -24.28 41.37 6.20
N GLU A 42 -23.47 41.63 7.24
CA GLU A 42 -22.24 42.42 7.11
C GLU A 42 -21.21 41.75 6.19
N VAL A 43 -21.09 40.41 6.26
CA VAL A 43 -20.22 39.66 5.34
C VAL A 43 -20.79 39.69 3.92
N GLY A 44 -22.11 39.60 3.76
CA GLY A 44 -22.76 39.71 2.47
C GLY A 44 -22.52 41.06 1.80
N ASP A 45 -22.69 42.15 2.55
CA ASP A 45 -22.49 43.53 2.08
C ASP A 45 -21.05 43.77 1.60
N ASN A 46 -20.05 43.21 2.29
CA ASN A 46 -18.63 43.27 1.88
C ASN A 46 -18.35 42.64 0.50
N TYR A 47 -19.22 41.75 0.05
CA TYR A 47 -19.04 40.96 -1.16
C TYR A 47 -20.14 41.19 -2.21
N GLY A 48 -21.07 42.11 -1.95
CA GLY A 48 -22.23 42.36 -2.81
C GLY A 48 -23.16 41.16 -2.96
N ILE A 49 -23.21 40.27 -1.97
CA ILE A 49 -24.04 39.06 -1.96
C ILE A 49 -25.01 39.07 -0.78
N ASN A 50 -26.17 38.43 -0.91
CA ASN A 50 -27.11 38.35 0.21
C ASN A 50 -26.63 37.39 1.32
N GLY A 51 -27.11 37.61 2.55
CA GLY A 51 -26.77 36.76 3.69
C GLY A 51 -27.15 35.28 3.51
N GLU A 52 -28.21 34.99 2.74
CA GLU A 52 -28.63 33.63 2.38
C GLU A 52 -27.54 32.90 1.56
N SER A 53 -26.86 33.61 0.66
CA SER A 53 -25.77 33.06 -0.15
C SER A 53 -24.53 32.83 0.71
N VAL A 54 -24.24 33.73 1.65
CA VAL A 54 -23.19 33.53 2.65
C VAL A 54 -23.44 32.28 3.49
N ARG A 55 -24.69 32.05 3.93
CA ARG A 55 -25.09 30.84 4.65
C ARG A 55 -24.87 29.57 3.83
N ARG A 56 -25.34 29.55 2.58
CA ARG A 56 -25.12 28.39 1.68
C ARG A 56 -23.65 28.11 1.43
N MET A 57 -22.82 29.16 1.30
CA MET A 57 -21.38 29.01 1.16
C MET A 57 -20.76 28.39 2.42
N TYR A 58 -21.19 28.84 3.60
CA TYR A 58 -20.75 28.27 4.87
C TYR A 58 -21.09 26.77 4.98
N GLU A 59 -22.34 26.39 4.72
CA GLU A 59 -22.80 24.99 4.79
C GLU A 59 -22.04 24.09 3.82
N ARG A 60 -21.92 24.50 2.56
CA ARG A 60 -21.17 23.73 1.55
C ARG A 60 -19.71 23.55 1.94
N THR A 61 -19.13 24.59 2.53
CA THR A 61 -17.75 24.59 2.98
C THR A 61 -17.53 23.67 4.17
N PHE A 62 -18.45 23.70 5.14
CA PHE A 62 -18.44 22.80 6.27
C PHE A 62 -18.48 21.34 5.82
N GLU A 63 -19.36 21.00 4.88
CA GLU A 63 -19.43 19.65 4.31
C GLU A 63 -18.12 19.25 3.59
N LYS A 64 -17.50 20.15 2.82
CA LYS A 64 -16.18 19.88 2.21
C LYS A 64 -15.13 19.53 3.27
N VAL A 65 -15.04 20.32 4.35
CA VAL A 65 -14.07 20.10 5.42
C VAL A 65 -14.35 18.78 6.15
N LYS A 66 -15.62 18.48 6.42
CA LYS A 66 -16.06 17.21 7.01
C LYS A 66 -15.64 16.01 6.17
N SER A 67 -15.94 16.03 4.87
CA SER A 67 -15.54 14.95 3.96
C SER A 67 -14.02 14.75 3.93
N VAL A 68 -13.23 15.83 3.96
CA VAL A 68 -11.77 15.73 4.02
C VAL A 68 -11.31 15.10 5.33
N THR A 69 -11.91 15.46 6.47
CA THR A 69 -11.56 14.86 7.76
C THR A 69 -11.90 13.37 7.85
N GLU A 70 -13.00 12.93 7.22
CA GLU A 70 -13.36 11.52 7.12
C GLU A 70 -12.31 10.74 6.31
N VAL A 71 -11.88 11.28 5.16
CA VAL A 71 -10.82 10.66 4.34
C VAL A 71 -9.48 10.60 5.09
N LEU A 72 -9.14 11.62 5.88
CA LEU A 72 -7.93 11.59 6.71
C LEU A 72 -8.01 10.49 7.78
N ALA A 73 -9.17 10.29 8.40
CA ALA A 73 -9.38 9.21 9.35
C ALA A 73 -9.22 7.82 8.70
N ASP A 74 -9.75 7.65 7.49
CA ASP A 74 -9.57 6.42 6.71
C ASP A 74 -8.09 6.16 6.40
N ILE A 75 -7.35 7.20 6.00
CA ILE A 75 -5.90 7.10 5.74
C ILE A 75 -5.17 6.60 6.99
N ASP A 76 -5.46 7.16 8.15
CA ASP A 76 -4.79 6.77 9.39
C ASP A 76 -5.17 5.34 9.81
N PHE A 77 -6.44 4.95 9.66
CA PHE A 77 -6.88 3.56 9.84
C PHE A 77 -6.09 2.59 8.94
N TYR A 78 -5.93 2.92 7.65
CA TYR A 78 -5.20 2.05 6.72
C TYR A 78 -3.69 1.99 7.00
N LYS A 79 -3.09 3.07 7.52
CA LYS A 79 -1.69 3.04 7.98
C LYS A 79 -1.51 2.09 9.16
N GLU A 80 -2.39 2.17 10.16
CA GLU A 80 -2.33 1.27 11.33
C GLU A 80 -2.51 -0.19 10.90
N LYS A 81 -3.48 -0.44 10.03
CA LYS A 81 -3.72 -1.78 9.48
C LYS A 81 -2.51 -2.31 8.69
N LEU A 82 -1.83 -1.45 7.92
CA LEU A 82 -0.62 -1.83 7.21
C LEU A 82 0.49 -2.28 8.18
N GLU A 83 0.72 -1.52 9.25
CA GLU A 83 1.74 -1.87 10.26
C GLU A 83 1.39 -3.17 11.00
N GLN A 84 0.12 -3.40 11.32
CA GLN A 84 -0.34 -4.67 11.87
C GLN A 84 -0.04 -5.83 10.92
N LEU A 85 -0.39 -5.70 9.63
CA LEU A 85 -0.13 -6.76 8.65
C LEU A 85 1.36 -7.04 8.46
N LYS A 86 2.21 -6.01 8.49
CA LYS A 86 3.67 -6.20 8.43
C LYS A 86 4.17 -6.98 9.65
N HIS A 87 3.73 -6.60 10.84
CA HIS A 87 4.10 -7.28 12.06
C HIS A 87 3.64 -8.75 12.06
N ASP A 88 2.39 -8.99 11.65
CA ASP A 88 1.84 -10.36 11.55
C ASP A 88 2.63 -11.18 10.53
N PHE A 89 2.96 -10.60 9.37
CA PHE A 89 3.79 -11.25 8.36
C PHE A 89 5.20 -11.57 8.87
N GLU A 90 5.87 -10.63 9.56
CA GLU A 90 7.19 -10.85 10.16
C GLU A 90 7.15 -11.94 11.24
N TYR A 91 6.10 -11.96 12.06
CA TYR A 91 5.88 -12.96 13.08
C TYR A 91 5.65 -14.36 12.48
N GLU A 92 4.82 -14.46 11.44
CA GLU A 92 4.55 -15.71 10.72
C GLU A 92 5.78 -16.20 9.94
N THR A 93 6.44 -15.34 9.18
CA THR A 93 7.65 -15.69 8.43
C THR A 93 8.84 -16.02 9.33
N GLY A 94 8.99 -15.34 10.46
CA GLY A 94 9.97 -15.67 11.49
C GLY A 94 9.75 -17.06 12.10
N ARG A 95 8.50 -17.48 12.30
CA ARG A 95 8.15 -18.84 12.71
C ARG A 95 8.40 -19.87 11.62
N ILE A 96 8.12 -19.54 10.36
CA ILE A 96 8.42 -20.41 9.21
C ILE A 96 9.93 -20.64 9.10
N LYS A 97 10.75 -19.59 9.20
CA LYS A 97 12.22 -19.69 9.18
C LYS A 97 12.78 -20.54 10.33
N LYS A 98 12.25 -20.38 11.55
CA LYS A 98 12.67 -21.20 12.72
C LYS A 98 12.27 -22.68 12.61
N ARG A 99 11.20 -23.01 11.87
CA ARG A 99 10.77 -24.41 11.64
C ARG A 99 11.55 -25.12 10.53
N ARG A 100 12.28 -24.41 9.67
CA ARG A 100 12.90 -24.97 8.44
C ARG A 100 14.40 -25.24 8.52
N ILE A 101 15.04 -25.16 9.69
CA ILE A 101 16.49 -25.40 9.84
C ILE A 101 16.81 -26.91 9.93
N THR A 102 16.20 -27.72 9.06
CA THR A 102 16.62 -29.10 8.80
C THR A 102 16.77 -29.28 7.29
N PRO A 103 18.01 -29.31 6.76
CA PRO A 103 18.27 -29.33 5.32
C PRO A 103 17.70 -30.57 4.59
N ASP A 104 17.43 -31.67 5.31
CA ASP A 104 16.82 -32.88 4.73
C ASP A 104 15.34 -32.72 4.35
N THR A 105 14.66 -31.70 4.87
CA THR A 105 13.22 -31.47 4.61
C THR A 105 12.94 -30.71 3.31
N ASP A 106 13.89 -29.92 2.82
CA ASP A 106 13.65 -29.02 1.68
C ASP A 106 13.66 -29.75 0.33
N LEU A 107 14.47 -30.80 0.16
CA LEU A 107 14.54 -31.56 -1.10
C LEU A 107 13.26 -32.33 -1.41
N ASN A 108 12.60 -32.85 -0.37
CA ASN A 108 11.37 -33.64 -0.52
C ASN A 108 10.09 -32.78 -0.48
N LYS A 109 10.23 -31.47 -0.26
CA LYS A 109 9.09 -30.55 -0.23
C LYS A 109 8.46 -30.46 -1.61
N LEU A 110 7.15 -30.67 -1.68
CA LEU A 110 6.39 -30.51 -2.92
C LEU A 110 6.40 -29.04 -3.35
N LEU A 111 6.60 -28.80 -4.65
CA LEU A 111 6.53 -27.46 -5.23
C LEU A 111 5.15 -26.82 -5.04
N TYR A 112 4.09 -27.64 -5.06
CA TYR A 112 2.71 -27.19 -4.83
C TYR A 112 2.42 -26.80 -3.37
N ASP A 113 3.22 -27.29 -2.42
CA ASP A 113 3.13 -26.88 -1.01
C ASP A 113 3.88 -25.56 -0.75
N SER A 114 4.58 -25.03 -1.75
CA SER A 114 5.04 -23.65 -1.71
C SER A 114 3.87 -22.69 -1.89
N HIS A 115 3.79 -21.68 -1.02
CA HIS A 115 2.85 -20.56 -1.19
C HIS A 115 3.28 -19.58 -2.29
N PHE A 116 4.31 -19.90 -3.08
CA PHE A 116 4.77 -19.05 -4.16
C PHE A 116 3.82 -19.11 -5.38
N PRO A 117 3.26 -17.98 -5.82
CA PRO A 117 2.30 -17.94 -6.91
C PRO A 117 3.00 -17.94 -8.28
N PHE A 118 3.28 -19.11 -8.83
CA PHE A 118 3.81 -19.22 -10.19
C PHE A 118 2.79 -18.76 -11.24
N SER A 119 3.27 -18.25 -12.37
CA SER A 119 2.39 -18.03 -13.52
C SER A 119 1.91 -19.36 -14.10
N LYS A 120 0.75 -19.34 -14.77
CA LYS A 120 0.24 -20.52 -15.51
C LYS A 120 1.28 -21.09 -16.50
N ARG A 121 2.10 -20.23 -17.10
CA ARG A 121 3.16 -20.65 -18.01
C ARG A 121 4.24 -21.44 -17.28
N MET A 122 4.67 -20.96 -16.12
CA MET A 122 5.69 -21.64 -15.31
C MET A 122 5.14 -22.97 -14.77
N TYR A 123 3.88 -23.02 -14.32
CA TYR A 123 3.23 -24.27 -13.93
C TYR A 123 3.23 -25.31 -15.06
N ASN A 124 2.82 -24.92 -16.28
CA ASN A 124 2.83 -25.83 -17.42
C ASN A 124 4.24 -26.37 -17.73
N ILE A 125 5.29 -25.56 -17.53
CA ILE A 125 6.68 -25.99 -17.74
C ILE A 125 7.07 -27.01 -16.66
N ILE A 126 6.82 -26.71 -15.39
CA ILE A 126 7.09 -27.60 -14.25
C ILE A 126 6.36 -28.95 -14.44
N GLU A 127 5.08 -28.91 -14.80
CA GLU A 127 4.25 -30.09 -15.07
C GLU A 127 4.78 -30.89 -16.26
N SER A 128 5.17 -30.23 -17.36
CA SER A 128 5.74 -30.90 -18.53
C SER A 128 7.07 -31.61 -18.27
N LEU A 129 7.80 -31.16 -17.24
CA LEU A 129 9.05 -31.77 -16.79
C LEU A 129 8.81 -32.86 -15.73
N GLY A 130 7.57 -33.05 -15.29
CA GLY A 130 7.23 -34.01 -14.24
C GLY A 130 7.83 -33.67 -12.89
N ILE A 131 8.16 -32.40 -12.64
CA ILE A 131 8.81 -31.97 -11.39
C ILE A 131 7.73 -31.77 -10.34
N SER A 132 7.84 -32.53 -9.26
CA SER A 132 6.92 -32.52 -8.13
C SER A 132 7.56 -31.91 -6.88
N THR A 133 8.88 -32.04 -6.73
CA THR A 133 9.63 -31.60 -5.54
C THR A 133 10.67 -30.52 -5.83
N ILE A 134 11.08 -29.78 -4.79
CA ILE A 134 12.17 -28.80 -4.88
C ILE A 134 13.50 -29.50 -5.23
N GLY A 135 13.73 -30.71 -4.73
CA GLY A 135 14.93 -31.48 -5.04
C GLY A 135 15.06 -31.80 -6.53
N GLU A 136 13.97 -32.25 -7.15
CA GLU A 136 13.93 -32.50 -8.61
C GLU A 136 14.21 -31.22 -9.41
N LEU A 137 13.71 -30.07 -8.94
CA LEU A 137 13.99 -28.78 -9.57
C LEU A 137 15.47 -28.39 -9.44
N ALA A 138 16.08 -28.65 -8.28
CA ALA A 138 17.48 -28.32 -7.99
C ALA A 138 18.49 -29.19 -8.76
N VAL A 139 18.09 -30.39 -9.22
CA VAL A 139 18.91 -31.26 -10.08
C VAL A 139 19.17 -30.61 -11.44
N ILE A 140 18.24 -29.80 -11.94
CA ILE A 140 18.39 -29.15 -13.25
C ILE A 140 19.39 -28.00 -13.13
N PRO A 141 20.51 -28.02 -13.90
CA PRO A 141 21.44 -26.91 -13.91
C PRO A 141 20.74 -25.61 -14.33
N LEU A 142 21.01 -24.50 -13.62
CA LEU A 142 20.40 -23.19 -13.90
C LEU A 142 20.54 -22.73 -15.37
N ARG A 143 21.60 -23.17 -16.06
CA ARG A 143 21.84 -22.85 -17.48
C ARG A 143 20.84 -23.55 -18.41
N ASP A 144 20.40 -24.75 -18.04
CA ASP A 144 19.60 -25.63 -18.90
C ASP A 144 18.13 -25.20 -18.93
N PHE A 145 17.67 -24.43 -17.93
CA PHE A 145 16.35 -23.81 -17.97
C PHE A 145 16.13 -22.91 -19.19
N GLN A 146 17.19 -22.29 -19.73
CA GLN A 146 17.08 -21.45 -20.94
C GLN A 146 16.76 -22.27 -22.20
N CYS A 147 17.07 -23.57 -22.19
CA CYS A 147 16.78 -24.49 -23.29
C CYS A 147 15.32 -24.99 -23.27
N LEU A 148 14.58 -24.76 -22.18
CA LEU A 148 13.21 -25.21 -22.03
C LEU A 148 12.26 -24.40 -22.91
N ARG A 149 11.41 -25.11 -23.66
CA ARG A 149 10.41 -24.48 -24.52
C ARG A 149 9.43 -23.67 -23.68
N GLY A 150 9.33 -22.38 -23.97
CA GLY A 150 8.43 -21.45 -23.27
C GLY A 150 9.05 -20.77 -22.04
N PHE A 151 10.25 -21.18 -21.60
CA PHE A 151 10.98 -20.49 -20.54
C PHE A 151 11.61 -19.22 -21.10
N LYS A 152 11.18 -18.06 -20.59
CA LYS A 152 11.60 -16.72 -21.02
C LYS A 152 11.86 -15.83 -19.80
N GLY A 153 12.23 -14.57 -20.02
CA GLY A 153 12.57 -13.61 -18.96
C GLY A 153 11.61 -13.61 -17.76
N LYS A 154 10.29 -13.64 -18.01
CA LYS A 154 9.29 -13.71 -16.93
C LYS A 154 9.43 -14.98 -16.08
N CYS A 155 9.54 -16.15 -16.70
CA CYS A 155 9.73 -17.43 -16.00
C CYS A 155 11.04 -17.48 -15.22
N LYS A 156 12.11 -16.85 -15.74
CA LYS A 156 13.36 -16.70 -14.98
C LYS A 156 13.20 -15.82 -13.76
N ASN A 157 12.54 -14.68 -13.89
CA ASN A 157 12.31 -13.79 -12.74
C ASN A 157 11.45 -14.49 -11.69
N GLU A 158 10.44 -15.26 -12.12
CA GLU A 158 9.63 -16.10 -11.23
C GLU A 158 10.47 -17.17 -10.54
N LEU A 159 11.37 -17.86 -11.27
CA LEU A 159 12.25 -18.87 -10.68
C LEU A 159 13.26 -18.26 -9.69
N ILE A 160 13.83 -17.09 -10.00
CA ILE A 160 14.70 -16.34 -9.07
C ILE A 160 13.92 -15.97 -7.81
N ALA A 161 12.73 -15.37 -7.97
CA ALA A 161 11.89 -14.95 -6.87
C ALA A 161 11.44 -16.15 -6.02
N PHE A 162 11.17 -17.30 -6.63
CA PHE A 162 10.87 -18.54 -5.91
C PHE A 162 12.07 -19.02 -5.08
N ILE A 163 13.26 -19.08 -5.67
CA ILE A 163 14.49 -19.52 -4.99
C ILE A 163 14.80 -18.61 -3.79
N GLU A 164 14.66 -17.30 -3.95
CA GLU A 164 14.84 -16.31 -2.88
C GLU A 164 13.72 -16.36 -1.83
N PHE A 165 12.47 -16.58 -2.25
CA PHE A 165 11.32 -16.71 -1.36
C PHE A 165 11.40 -17.95 -0.47
N GLU A 166 11.82 -19.09 -1.03
CA GLU A 166 12.01 -20.33 -0.30
C GLU A 166 13.37 -20.40 0.44
N ASN A 167 14.30 -19.46 0.19
CA ASN A 167 15.64 -19.39 0.78
C ASN A 167 16.45 -20.68 0.51
N ILE A 168 16.37 -21.16 -0.74
CA ILE A 168 16.98 -22.40 -1.22
C ILE A 168 18.16 -22.13 -2.18
N GLU A 169 18.76 -20.94 -2.14
CA GLU A 169 19.86 -20.54 -3.04
C GLU A 169 21.04 -21.51 -2.98
N HIS A 170 21.28 -22.09 -1.79
CA HIS A 170 22.36 -23.03 -1.53
C HIS A 170 22.22 -24.35 -2.32
N LEU A 171 21.00 -24.69 -2.77
CA LEU A 171 20.76 -25.87 -3.61
C LEU A 171 21.16 -25.63 -5.08
N PHE A 172 21.26 -24.36 -5.52
CA PHE A 172 21.49 -24.01 -6.91
C PHE A 172 22.91 -23.44 -7.11
N LYS A 173 23.82 -24.28 -7.60
CA LYS A 173 25.22 -23.89 -7.86
C LYS A 173 25.29 -22.72 -8.86
N GLY A 174 25.91 -21.62 -8.42
CA GLY A 174 26.13 -20.43 -9.25
C GLY A 174 24.93 -19.48 -9.36
N PHE A 175 23.92 -19.63 -8.49
CA PHE A 175 22.71 -18.80 -8.49
C PHE A 175 22.98 -17.29 -8.47
N SER A 176 23.89 -16.81 -7.61
CA SER A 176 24.20 -15.38 -7.46
C SER A 176 24.69 -14.73 -8.77
N VAL A 177 25.37 -15.49 -9.62
CA VAL A 177 25.82 -15.02 -10.94
C VAL A 177 24.70 -15.20 -11.96
N TRP A 178 24.00 -16.33 -11.93
CA TRP A 178 22.94 -16.60 -12.90
C TRP A 178 21.80 -15.59 -12.83
N LYS A 179 21.43 -15.10 -11.64
CA LYS A 179 20.32 -14.16 -11.46
C LYS A 179 20.56 -12.80 -12.13
N THR A 180 21.82 -12.39 -12.31
CA THR A 180 22.18 -11.10 -12.93
C THR A 180 22.34 -11.18 -14.45
N VAL A 181 22.45 -12.39 -15.01
CA VAL A 181 22.61 -12.58 -16.47
C VAL A 181 21.23 -12.50 -17.16
N PRO A 182 21.02 -11.65 -18.17
CA PRO A 182 19.76 -11.62 -18.90
C PRO A 182 19.55 -12.90 -19.72
N ILE A 183 18.30 -13.33 -19.92
CA ILE A 183 17.98 -14.36 -20.93
C ILE A 183 18.12 -13.72 -22.30
N LYS A 184 18.88 -14.37 -23.18
CA LYS A 184 18.96 -14.03 -24.60
C LYS A 184 17.73 -14.56 -25.36
#